data_AF-A0A6B1DL12-F1
#
_entry.id   AF-A0A6B1DL12-F1
#
_cell.length_a   1.000
_cell.length_b   1.000
_cell.length_c   1.000
_cell.angle_alpha   90.00
_cell.angle_beta   90.00
_cell.angle_gamma   90.00
#
_symmetry.space_group_name_H-M   'P 1'
#
loop_
_entity.id
_entity.type
_entity.pdbx_description
1 polymer ?
#
loop_
_entity_poly.entity_id
_entity_poly.type
_entity_poly.pdbx_seq_one_letter_code
_entity_poly.pdbx_strand_id
1 'polypeptide(L)'
;MKRHASLVPLSRDHHHGLVMAERLILGRSTNPNADWPEDRTEQVARLLAFFENDLRPHFDAEEAYVFPVAAREMQGGGREVAALAADHEAMRALIRGFEADAVSRLDDRLTAFGLLLRGHIRREENDLFEGMQVACEPAILATVGAALEAAPLGRGAACAVPPRTE
;
A
#
# COMPACT_ATOMS: atom_id res chain seq x y z
N MET A 1 18.31 9.05 4.51
CA MET A 1 17.96 10.18 5.42
C MET A 1 16.93 9.69 6.44
N LYS A 2 16.79 10.28 7.65
CA LYS A 2 15.70 9.88 8.57
C LYS A 2 14.36 10.37 7.98
N ARG A 3 13.33 9.52 7.96
CA ARG A 3 11.97 9.89 7.52
C ARG A 3 11.43 11.04 8.37
N HIS A 4 10.86 12.06 7.73
CA HIS A 4 10.21 13.18 8.39
C HIS A 4 8.96 12.69 9.13
N ALA A 5 8.71 13.23 10.34
CA ALA A 5 7.65 12.74 11.22
C ALA A 5 6.28 12.67 10.54
N SER A 6 5.96 13.66 9.70
CA SER A 6 4.71 13.72 8.93
C SER A 6 4.48 12.55 7.96
N LEU A 7 5.53 11.89 7.49
CA LEU A 7 5.46 10.80 6.51
C LEU A 7 5.61 9.42 7.18
N VAL A 8 6.01 9.38 8.46
CA VAL A 8 6.15 8.14 9.23
C VAL A 8 4.86 7.30 9.29
N PRO A 9 3.65 7.88 9.40
CA PRO A 9 2.42 7.09 9.37
C PRO A 9 2.31 6.22 8.11
N LEU A 10 2.53 6.79 6.93
CA LEU A 10 2.49 6.04 5.67
C LEU A 10 3.60 4.99 5.60
N SER A 11 4.83 5.33 6.04
CA SER A 11 5.92 4.35 6.14
C SER A 11 5.63 3.18 7.08
N ARG A 12 4.73 3.33 8.07
CA ARG A 12 4.28 2.21 8.92
C ARG A 12 3.33 1.30 8.15
N ASP A 13 2.38 1.86 7.41
CA ASP A 13 1.46 1.08 6.57
C ASP A 13 2.22 0.30 5.49
N HIS A 14 3.27 0.92 4.91
CA HIS A 14 4.19 0.27 3.98
C HIS A 14 4.83 -1.01 4.53
N HIS A 15 5.09 -1.08 5.84
CA HIS A 15 5.61 -2.31 6.43
C HIS A 15 4.61 -3.46 6.28
N HIS A 16 3.33 -3.22 6.55
CA HIS A 16 2.28 -4.23 6.36
C HIS A 16 2.11 -4.58 4.87
N GLY A 17 2.16 -3.57 3.99
CA GLY A 17 2.14 -3.77 2.54
C GLY A 17 3.27 -4.67 2.04
N LEU A 18 4.50 -4.47 2.53
CA LEU A 18 5.64 -5.31 2.18
C LEU A 18 5.51 -6.75 2.69
N VAL A 19 4.95 -6.95 3.89
CA VAL A 19 4.67 -8.29 4.43
C VAL A 19 3.62 -9.01 3.56
N MET A 20 2.55 -8.31 3.18
CA MET A 20 1.54 -8.86 2.26
C MET A 20 2.18 -9.20 0.91
N ALA A 21 2.94 -8.29 0.31
CA ALA A 21 3.62 -8.50 -0.95
C ALA A 21 4.54 -9.73 -0.93
N GLU A 22 5.35 -9.89 0.12
CA GLU A 22 6.23 -11.05 0.27
C GLU A 22 5.43 -12.37 0.31
N ARG A 23 4.35 -12.41 1.10
CA ARG A 23 3.49 -13.59 1.22
C ARG A 23 2.85 -13.98 -0.10
N LEU A 24 2.38 -13.02 -0.88
CA LEU A 24 1.80 -13.25 -2.19
C LEU A 24 2.82 -13.81 -3.18
N ILE A 25 4.01 -13.21 -3.23
CA ILE A 25 5.12 -13.61 -4.11
C ILE A 25 5.57 -15.04 -3.79
N LEU A 26 5.73 -15.37 -2.51
CA LEU A 26 6.22 -16.68 -2.09
C LEU A 26 5.12 -17.75 -2.05
N GLY A 27 3.86 -17.31 -2.02
CA GLY A 27 2.69 -18.16 -1.76
C GLY A 27 2.62 -18.76 -0.38
N ARG A 28 3.39 -18.24 0.57
CA ARG A 28 3.42 -18.68 1.96
C ARG A 28 3.97 -17.58 2.86
N SER A 29 3.79 -17.72 4.16
CA SER A 29 4.50 -16.91 5.14
C SER A 29 5.93 -17.41 5.36
N THR A 30 6.87 -16.49 5.52
CA THR A 30 8.24 -16.75 5.99
C THR A 30 8.31 -16.96 7.50
N ASN A 31 7.31 -16.45 8.24
CA ASN A 31 7.10 -16.72 9.66
C ASN A 31 6.20 -17.96 9.81
N PRO A 32 6.70 -19.08 10.35
CA PRO A 32 5.92 -20.33 10.50
C PRO A 32 4.77 -20.21 11.49
N ASN A 33 4.78 -19.19 12.36
CA ASN A 33 3.71 -18.95 13.34
C ASN A 33 2.65 -17.96 12.84
N ALA A 34 2.79 -17.42 11.62
CA ALA A 34 1.80 -16.50 11.08
C ALA A 34 0.58 -17.28 10.56
N ASP A 35 -0.61 -16.79 10.88
CA ASP A 35 -1.87 -17.25 10.31
C ASP A 35 -1.97 -16.80 8.83
N TRP A 36 -1.34 -17.57 7.94
CA TRP A 36 -1.38 -17.35 6.50
C TRP A 36 -1.75 -18.66 5.79
N PRO A 37 -2.79 -18.66 4.94
CA PRO A 37 -3.26 -19.88 4.31
C PRO A 37 -2.29 -20.37 3.22
N GLU A 38 -2.16 -21.70 3.09
CA GLU A 38 -1.44 -22.32 1.97
C GLU A 38 -2.28 -22.33 0.69
N ASP A 39 -3.61 -22.42 0.82
CA ASP A 39 -4.52 -22.38 -0.32
C ASP A 39 -4.57 -20.98 -0.95
N ARG A 40 -4.41 -20.93 -2.27
CA ARG A 40 -4.34 -19.68 -3.03
C ARG A 40 -5.66 -18.94 -3.10
N THR A 41 -6.78 -19.64 -3.08
CA THR A 41 -8.12 -19.02 -3.06
C THR A 41 -8.36 -18.33 -1.73
N GLU A 42 -7.93 -18.94 -0.62
CA GLU A 42 -7.96 -18.29 0.69
C GLU A 42 -7.00 -17.09 0.76
N GLN A 43 -5.84 -17.14 0.08
CA GLN A 43 -4.95 -15.98 -0.03
C GLN A 43 -5.59 -14.80 -0.77
N VAL A 44 -6.43 -15.05 -1.79
CA VAL A 44 -7.22 -14.00 -2.43
C VAL A 44 -8.15 -13.33 -1.43
N ALA A 45 -8.87 -14.10 -0.61
CA ALA A 45 -9.75 -13.53 0.40
C ALA A 45 -8.98 -12.64 1.40
N ARG A 46 -7.77 -13.06 1.82
CA ARG A 46 -6.87 -12.25 2.66
C ARG A 46 -6.42 -10.97 1.95
N LEU A 47 -6.09 -11.05 0.66
CA LEU A 47 -5.70 -9.90 -0.15
C LEU A 47 -6.85 -8.91 -0.31
N LEU A 48 -8.05 -9.36 -0.66
CA LEU A 48 -9.23 -8.50 -0.81
C LEU A 48 -9.54 -7.76 0.49
N ALA A 49 -9.52 -8.47 1.63
CA ALA A 49 -9.73 -7.85 2.93
C ALA A 49 -8.64 -6.82 3.28
N PHE A 50 -7.36 -7.13 3.02
CA PHE A 50 -6.26 -6.19 3.23
C PHE A 50 -6.36 -4.98 2.31
N PHE A 51 -6.75 -5.18 1.05
CA PHE A 51 -6.92 -4.08 0.12
C PHE A 51 -7.99 -3.10 0.62
N GLU A 52 -9.14 -3.62 1.05
CA GLU A 52 -10.27 -2.82 1.49
C GLU A 52 -10.02 -2.03 2.77
N ASN A 53 -9.29 -2.63 3.72
CA ASN A 53 -9.08 -2.07 5.06
C ASN A 53 -7.76 -1.31 5.21
N ASP A 54 -6.75 -1.63 4.41
CA ASP A 54 -5.40 -1.09 4.55
C ASP A 54 -4.97 -0.31 3.30
N LEU A 55 -4.91 -0.95 2.12
CA LEU A 55 -4.35 -0.29 0.93
C LEU A 55 -5.23 0.80 0.34
N ARG A 56 -6.55 0.60 0.27
CA ARG A 56 -7.46 1.62 -0.26
C ARG A 56 -7.39 2.93 0.56
N PRO A 57 -7.60 2.93 1.90
CA PRO A 57 -7.50 4.17 2.66
C PRO A 57 -6.10 4.79 2.61
N HIS A 58 -5.06 3.97 2.46
CA HIS A 58 -3.70 4.45 2.25
C HIS A 58 -3.55 5.20 0.92
N PHE A 59 -3.93 4.58 -0.20
CA PHE A 59 -3.92 5.20 -1.53
C PHE A 59 -4.77 6.47 -1.58
N ASP A 60 -5.95 6.45 -0.96
CA ASP A 60 -6.85 7.61 -0.92
C ASP A 60 -6.19 8.77 -0.17
N ALA A 61 -5.45 8.51 0.91
CA ALA A 61 -4.71 9.52 1.65
C ALA A 61 -3.52 10.08 0.85
N GLU A 62 -2.80 9.24 0.14
CA GLU A 62 -1.69 9.66 -0.72
C GLU A 62 -2.17 10.53 -1.87
N GLU A 63 -3.20 10.08 -2.58
CA GLU A 63 -3.82 10.81 -3.69
C GLU A 63 -4.39 12.15 -3.24
N ALA A 64 -4.98 12.22 -2.04
CA ALA A 64 -5.58 13.45 -1.54
C ALA A 64 -4.56 14.45 -0.97
N TYR A 65 -3.51 13.98 -0.29
CA TYR A 65 -2.69 14.84 0.57
C TYR A 65 -1.19 14.84 0.22
N VAL A 66 -0.67 13.75 -0.34
CA VAL A 66 0.77 13.61 -0.62
C VAL A 66 1.07 13.98 -2.07
N PHE A 67 0.41 13.33 -3.01
CA PHE A 67 0.63 13.49 -4.44
C PHE A 67 0.46 14.93 -4.92
N PRO A 68 -0.55 15.72 -4.47
CA PRO A 68 -0.66 17.11 -4.88
C PRO A 68 0.54 17.97 -4.45
N VAL A 69 1.10 17.70 -3.28
CA VAL A 69 2.28 18.41 -2.77
C VAL A 69 3.52 17.98 -3.52
N ALA A 70 3.73 16.67 -3.70
CA ALA A 70 4.85 16.15 -4.47
C ALA A 70 4.87 16.70 -5.90
N ALA A 71 3.73 16.72 -6.58
CA ALA A 71 3.59 17.26 -7.93
C ALA A 71 3.96 18.74 -8.04
N ARG A 72 3.69 19.52 -6.99
CA ARG A 72 3.94 20.96 -6.95
C ARG A 72 5.37 21.30 -6.55
N GLU A 73 5.90 20.64 -5.54
CA GLU A 73 7.18 21.02 -4.91
C GLU A 73 8.39 20.35 -5.57
N MET A 74 8.25 19.13 -6.07
CA MET A 74 9.38 18.37 -6.62
C MET A 74 9.62 18.69 -8.10
N GLN A 75 10.88 18.87 -8.48
CA GLN A 75 11.25 18.87 -9.89
C GLN A 75 10.91 17.51 -10.53
N GLY A 76 10.01 17.51 -11.52
CA GLY A 76 9.51 16.28 -12.13
C GLY A 76 8.43 15.55 -11.30
N GLY A 77 7.94 16.15 -10.21
CA GLY A 77 6.95 15.55 -9.31
C GLY A 77 5.69 15.09 -10.02
N GLY A 78 5.20 15.84 -11.02
CA GLY A 78 4.03 15.43 -11.81
C GLY A 78 4.23 14.12 -12.56
N ARG A 79 5.45 13.83 -13.04
CA ARG A 79 5.77 12.54 -13.70
C ARG A 79 5.82 11.41 -12.69
N GLU A 80 6.39 11.69 -11.52
CA GLU A 80 6.53 10.72 -10.44
C GLU A 80 5.16 10.29 -9.91
N VAL A 81 4.31 11.28 -9.60
CA VAL A 81 2.92 11.09 -9.17
C VAL A 81 2.10 10.35 -10.23
N ALA A 82 2.23 10.71 -11.51
CA ALA A 82 1.48 10.02 -12.57
C ALA A 82 1.81 8.52 -12.65
N ALA A 83 3.06 8.16 -12.36
CA ALA A 83 3.47 6.76 -12.38
C ALA A 83 2.98 6.01 -11.13
N LEU A 84 3.04 6.62 -9.95
CA LEU A 84 2.49 6.02 -8.72
C LEU A 84 0.96 5.86 -8.78
N ALA A 85 0.26 6.87 -9.29
CA ALA A 85 -1.18 6.77 -9.53
C ALA A 85 -1.54 5.69 -10.55
N ALA A 86 -0.68 5.44 -11.55
CA ALA A 86 -0.86 4.32 -12.47
C ALA A 86 -0.65 2.97 -11.77
N ASP A 87 0.29 2.87 -10.82
CA ASP A 87 0.47 1.67 -10.00
C ASP A 87 -0.77 1.42 -9.11
N HIS A 88 -1.36 2.46 -8.50
CA HIS A 88 -2.62 2.35 -7.75
C HIS A 88 -3.75 1.80 -8.63
N GLU A 89 -3.94 2.35 -9.83
CA GLU A 89 -5.00 1.89 -10.73
C GLU A 89 -4.74 0.46 -11.21
N ALA A 90 -3.49 0.09 -11.49
CA ALA A 90 -3.13 -1.28 -11.84
C ALA A 90 -3.44 -2.26 -10.70
N MET A 91 -3.18 -1.90 -9.45
CA MET A 91 -3.56 -2.70 -8.28
C MET A 91 -5.09 -2.79 -8.14
N ARG A 92 -5.82 -1.67 -8.27
CA ARG A 92 -7.30 -1.66 -8.28
C ARG A 92 -7.86 -2.55 -9.39
N ALA A 93 -7.26 -2.56 -10.56
CA ALA A 93 -7.66 -3.43 -11.68
C ALA A 93 -7.43 -4.92 -11.39
N LEU A 94 -6.32 -5.27 -10.74
CA LEU A 94 -6.07 -6.65 -10.30
C LEU A 94 -7.10 -7.11 -9.26
N ILE A 95 -7.46 -6.25 -8.31
CA ILE A 95 -8.51 -6.53 -7.31
C ILE A 95 -9.85 -6.84 -7.99
N ARG A 96 -10.31 -5.97 -8.89
CA ARG A 96 -11.53 -6.22 -9.70
C ARG A 96 -11.42 -7.52 -10.50
N GLY A 97 -10.22 -7.85 -10.97
CA GLY A 97 -9.96 -9.11 -11.67
C GLY A 97 -10.12 -10.36 -10.79
N PHE A 98 -9.74 -10.29 -9.51
CA PHE A 98 -9.96 -11.40 -8.56
C PHE A 98 -11.44 -11.56 -8.19
N GLU A 99 -12.18 -10.45 -8.06
CA GLU A 99 -13.62 -10.47 -7.78
C GLU A 99 -14.42 -11.05 -8.95
N ALA A 100 -14.01 -10.77 -10.19
CA ALA A 100 -14.67 -11.26 -11.39
C ALA A 100 -14.31 -12.73 -11.73
N ASP A 101 -13.09 -13.16 -11.42
CA ASP A 101 -12.60 -14.52 -11.67
C ASP A 101 -11.64 -14.93 -10.55
N ALA A 102 -12.11 -15.82 -9.68
CA ALA A 102 -11.36 -16.23 -8.51
C ALA A 102 -10.28 -17.30 -8.78
N VAL A 103 -10.23 -17.92 -9.96
CA VAL A 103 -9.44 -19.16 -10.14
C VAL A 103 -8.46 -19.15 -11.32
N SER A 104 -8.73 -18.42 -12.41
CA SER A 104 -7.86 -18.50 -13.59
C SER A 104 -6.50 -17.88 -13.35
N ARG A 105 -5.40 -18.57 -13.66
CA ARG A 105 -4.02 -18.02 -13.53
C ARG A 105 -3.76 -17.37 -12.16
N LEU A 106 -4.30 -17.98 -11.11
CA LEU A 106 -4.37 -17.35 -9.80
C LEU A 106 -2.97 -17.04 -9.22
N ASP A 107 -2.05 -17.98 -9.33
CA ASP A 107 -0.65 -17.82 -8.91
C ASP A 107 0.03 -16.64 -9.60
N ASP A 108 -0.11 -16.54 -10.93
CA ASP A 108 0.47 -15.44 -11.72
C ASP A 108 -0.08 -14.10 -11.25
N ARG A 109 -1.40 -13.99 -11.06
CA ARG A 109 -2.06 -12.74 -10.67
C ARG A 109 -1.69 -12.31 -9.25
N LEU A 110 -1.67 -13.24 -8.30
CA LEU A 110 -1.25 -12.95 -6.91
C LEU A 110 0.22 -12.51 -6.86
N THR A 111 1.09 -13.21 -7.60
CA THR A 111 2.51 -12.85 -7.71
C THR A 111 2.68 -11.48 -8.35
N ALA A 112 1.95 -11.19 -9.42
CA ALA A 112 1.96 -9.89 -10.08
C ALA A 112 1.55 -8.75 -9.15
N PHE A 113 0.47 -8.93 -8.36
CA PHE A 113 0.05 -7.96 -7.36
C PHE A 113 1.15 -7.71 -6.32
N GLY A 114 1.73 -8.77 -5.75
CA GLY A 114 2.80 -8.63 -4.76
C GLY A 114 4.06 -7.95 -5.31
N LEU A 115 4.45 -8.25 -6.55
CA LEU A 115 5.58 -7.58 -7.20
C LEU A 115 5.30 -6.10 -7.44
N LEU A 116 4.10 -5.75 -7.90
CA LEU A 116 3.67 -4.38 -8.13
C LEU A 116 3.66 -3.58 -6.83
N LEU A 117 3.00 -4.09 -5.79
CA LEU A 117 2.93 -3.44 -4.47
C LEU A 117 4.33 -3.21 -3.87
N ARG A 118 5.22 -4.20 -3.96
CA ARG A 118 6.60 -4.05 -3.46
C ARG A 118 7.38 -3.01 -4.24
N GLY A 119 7.20 -2.94 -5.56
CA GLY A 119 7.85 -1.94 -6.41
C GLY A 119 7.35 -0.54 -6.09
N HIS A 120 6.04 -0.39 -5.98
CA HIS A 120 5.33 0.83 -5.62
C HIS A 120 5.82 1.40 -4.27
N ILE A 121 5.75 0.60 -3.19
CA ILE A 121 6.21 1.03 -1.85
C ILE A 121 7.68 1.46 -1.87
N ARG A 122 8.54 0.74 -2.60
CA ARG A 122 9.97 1.10 -2.69
C ARG A 122 10.18 2.44 -3.37
N ARG A 123 9.37 2.74 -4.38
CA ARG A 123 9.43 4.00 -5.11
C ARG A 123 8.94 5.16 -4.24
N GLU A 124 7.87 4.95 -3.49
CA GLU A 124 7.39 5.97 -2.55
C GLU A 124 8.40 6.27 -1.45
N GLU A 125 8.95 5.22 -0.84
CA GLU A 125 9.95 5.40 0.20
C GLU A 125 11.22 6.07 -0.32
N ASN A 126 11.80 5.57 -1.41
CA ASN A 126 13.14 5.99 -1.82
C ASN A 126 13.14 7.22 -2.73
N ASP A 127 12.09 7.42 -3.53
CA ASP A 127 12.05 8.46 -4.55
C ASP A 127 11.07 9.57 -4.16
N LEU A 128 9.81 9.24 -3.88
CA LEU A 128 8.79 10.23 -3.55
C LEU A 128 9.07 10.93 -2.22
N PHE A 129 9.11 10.18 -1.12
CA PHE A 129 9.21 10.75 0.22
C PHE A 129 10.59 11.34 0.49
N GLU A 130 11.69 10.74 -0.01
CA GLU A 130 13.00 11.39 0.06
C GLU A 130 13.03 12.67 -0.79
N GLY A 131 12.48 12.64 -2.00
CA GLY A 131 12.37 13.82 -2.87
C GLY A 131 11.57 14.95 -2.24
N MET A 132 10.43 14.64 -1.63
CA MET A 132 9.62 15.61 -0.87
C MET A 132 10.40 16.20 0.30
N GLN A 133 11.17 15.39 1.03
CA GLN A 133 11.98 15.89 2.16
C GLN A 133 13.12 16.81 1.74
N VAL A 134 13.61 16.70 0.51
CA VAL A 134 14.62 17.60 -0.06
C VAL A 134 13.95 18.86 -0.61
N ALA A 135 12.80 18.74 -1.27
CA ALA A 135 12.15 19.83 -1.99
C ALA A 135 11.25 20.71 -1.12
N CYS A 136 10.56 20.14 -0.14
CA CYS A 136 9.54 20.84 0.63
C CYS A 136 10.15 21.56 1.83
N GLU A 137 9.69 22.78 2.10
CA GLU A 137 9.91 23.41 3.39
C GLU A 137 9.25 22.59 4.52
N PRO A 138 9.82 22.56 5.74
CA PRO A 138 9.27 21.79 6.86
C PRO A 138 7.81 22.11 7.17
N ALA A 139 7.38 23.36 7.00
CA ALA A 139 6.00 23.77 7.20
C ALA A 139 5.03 23.11 6.22
N ILE A 140 5.44 22.90 4.97
CA ILE A 140 4.63 22.21 3.95
C ILE A 140 4.51 20.72 4.31
N LEU A 141 5.59 20.07 4.75
CA LEU A 141 5.49 18.69 5.23
C LEU A 141 4.63 18.57 6.49
N ALA A 142 4.63 19.58 7.36
CA ALA A 142 3.77 19.61 8.54
C ALA A 142 2.28 19.69 8.17
N THR A 143 1.88 20.42 7.11
CA THR A 143 0.48 20.45 6.67
C THR A 143 0.03 19.10 6.11
N VAL A 144 0.91 18.40 5.38
CA VAL A 144 0.66 17.01 4.96
C VAL A 144 0.45 16.11 6.17
N GLY A 145 1.33 16.19 7.16
CA GLY A 145 1.22 15.40 8.39
C GLY A 145 -0.09 15.63 9.13
N ALA A 146 -0.50 16.89 9.30
CA ALA A 146 -1.76 17.24 9.95
C ALA A 146 -2.99 16.71 9.17
N ALA A 147 -2.94 16.73 7.84
CA ALA A 147 -4.00 16.16 7.00
C ALA A 147 -4.08 14.63 7.13
N LEU A 148 -2.93 13.95 7.16
CA LEU A 148 -2.83 12.50 7.35
C LEU A 148 -3.32 12.05 8.73
N GLU A 149 -3.06 12.83 9.79
CA GLU A 149 -3.58 12.53 11.14
C GLU A 149 -5.11 12.61 11.21
N ALA A 150 -5.73 13.49 10.42
CA ALA A 150 -7.17 13.62 10.33
C ALA A 150 -7.82 12.58 9.40
N ALA A 151 -7.03 11.94 8.53
CA ALA A 151 -7.50 10.94 7.59
C ALA A 151 -7.67 9.57 8.25
N PRO A 152 -8.67 8.76 7.85
CA PRO A 152 -8.80 7.39 8.32
C PRO A 152 -7.78 6.51 7.57
N LEU A 153 -6.51 6.59 7.94
CA LEU A 153 -5.50 5.63 7.47
C LEU A 153 -5.88 4.22 7.92
N GLY A 154 -5.52 3.24 7.10
CA GLY A 154 -5.79 1.83 7.35
C GLY A 154 -5.32 1.44 8.74
N ARG A 155 -6.27 1.14 9.63
CA ARG A 155 -5.93 0.67 10.97
C ARG A 155 -5.49 -0.77 10.78
N GLY A 156 -4.18 -0.98 10.61
CA GLY A 156 -3.54 -2.29 10.53
C GLY A 156 -4.32 -3.29 11.38
N ALA A 157 -5.18 -4.07 10.72
CA ALA A 157 -6.14 -4.89 11.41
C ALA A 157 -5.35 -6.07 11.98
N ALA A 158 -4.82 -5.89 13.18
CA ALA A 158 -4.37 -6.98 14.00
C ALA A 158 -5.55 -7.95 14.12
N CYS A 159 -5.39 -9.15 13.55
CA CYS A 159 -6.17 -10.36 13.78
C CYS A 159 -7.48 -10.17 14.57
N ALA A 160 -8.57 -9.84 13.89
CA ALA A 160 -9.91 -10.06 14.43
C ALA A 160 -10.68 -10.94 13.46
N VAL A 161 -10.55 -12.25 13.65
CA VAL A 161 -11.45 -13.24 13.06
C VAL A 161 -12.84 -13.01 13.69
N PRO A 162 -13.93 -12.89 12.91
CA PRO A 162 -15.27 -12.86 13.50
C PRO A 162 -15.54 -14.21 14.19
N PRO A 163 -16.23 -14.24 15.34
CA PRO A 163 -16.57 -15.50 15.99
C PRO A 163 -17.39 -16.35 15.02
N ARG A 164 -16.99 -17.62 14.84
CA ARG A 164 -17.80 -18.60 14.11
C ARG A 164 -19.13 -18.72 14.85
N THR A 165 -20.22 -18.37 14.18
CA THR A 165 -21.55 -18.74 14.64
C THR A 165 -21.68 -20.25 14.53
N GLU A 166 -21.99 -20.89 15.66
CA GLU A 166 -22.36 -22.31 15.76
C GLU A 166 -23.62 -22.64 14.96
#